data_AF-A0A444UB54-F1
#
_entry.id   AF-A0A444UB54-F1
#
_cell.length_a   1.000
_cell.length_b   1.000
_cell.length_c   1.000
_cell.angle_alpha   90.00
_cell.angle_beta   90.00
_cell.angle_gamma   90.00
#
_symmetry.space_group_name_H-M   'P 1'
#
loop_
_entity.id
_entity.type
_entity.pdbx_description
1 polymer ?
#
loop_
_entity_poly.entity_id
_entity_poly.type
_entity_poly.pdbx_seq_one_letter_code
_entity_poly.pdbx_strand_id
1 'polypeptide(L)'
;MADKSVIVISDDETDTESESPGADCKDSSVLLLEENSDFDCSLLDENRSDEMVDAEFGLSITYSKKADVMPHARYDCTSHVFSQSDNQTSRPVGTNSDFCEQCYCYICDKLASECQSWITPSFCHCNAHKRSPFWKSWRDKALIGALIVFKFDLLEIDADLRHAESLLMKFDADLSVEYDKFMMGTVSSLAAIYSCSCCCHNQYQTMVNCKRCSSKHEDILIYNYSNVYQLVLEFLEKANGEKPKTFAVVLLGAAQRILLHKQPLGHHMPNTTVVPEAVPLLLQSLNVYLWEDSLLVSVLKGQNITGERVVKGKKETLFESIHVVLARTEKLKQQNRYRELARYLKSIRETAGLVLKELETKQIIILPKQFYSNYFPDEAMLMLVTQALVQRLLHARMCTVLNIAMAFRRNMWALKYLFKSLSVRLDVLHAFLDCLIKDLNEKNNTLLTRTVAQSDAEHIGHFIFFLISYEHAVLRPVAHKIVDFLLEHWNELQNCPWQRNLATLLQNQDVTHWNTSNSFLQLKNKLRTLV
;
A
#
# COMPACT_ATOMS: atom_id res chain seq x y z
N MET A 1 -24.31 27.02 37.88
CA MET A 1 -24.44 27.35 36.45
C MET A 1 -23.24 26.73 35.75
N ALA A 2 -23.45 25.95 34.69
CA ALA A 2 -22.35 25.35 33.95
C ALA A 2 -21.53 26.49 33.32
N ASP A 3 -20.22 26.52 33.58
CA ASP A 3 -19.27 27.47 33.01
C ASP A 3 -19.28 27.29 31.48
N LYS A 4 -19.99 28.17 30.78
CA LYS A 4 -20.02 28.17 29.31
C LYS A 4 -18.76 28.87 28.84
N SER A 5 -17.73 28.09 28.54
CA SER A 5 -16.53 28.57 27.83
C SER A 5 -16.94 29.10 26.46
N VAL A 6 -16.63 30.37 26.16
CA VAL A 6 -16.82 30.97 24.84
C VAL A 6 -15.49 30.87 24.10
N ILE A 7 -15.46 30.07 23.03
CA ILE A 7 -14.27 29.87 22.20
C ILE A 7 -14.40 30.79 20.98
N VAL A 8 -13.46 31.71 20.82
CA VAL A 8 -13.33 32.53 19.61
C VAL A 8 -12.42 31.80 18.63
N ILE A 9 -12.96 31.42 17.48
CA ILE A 9 -12.20 30.76 16.41
C ILE A 9 -11.89 31.84 15.37
N SER A 10 -10.60 32.17 15.18
CA SER A 10 -10.15 33.04 14.08
C SER A 10 -10.09 32.21 12.79
N ASP A 11 -11.24 31.81 12.27
CA ASP A 11 -11.29 31.05 11.03
C ASP A 11 -11.23 32.01 9.84
N ASP A 12 -10.00 32.34 9.43
CA ASP A 12 -9.67 33.15 8.26
C ASP A 12 -9.23 32.25 7.08
N GLU A 13 -9.69 31.00 7.03
CA GLU A 13 -9.43 30.03 5.95
C GLU A 13 -10.32 30.25 4.70
N THR A 14 -11.16 31.29 4.67
CA THR A 14 -11.89 31.64 3.44
C THR A 14 -11.01 32.48 2.52
N ASP A 15 -10.39 31.82 1.54
CA ASP A 15 -9.86 32.42 0.31
C ASP A 15 -11.00 33.04 -0.52
N THR A 16 -11.68 34.07 -0.02
CA THR A 16 -12.63 34.87 -0.81
C THR A 16 -12.01 36.20 -1.17
N GLU A 17 -11.43 36.26 -2.37
CA GLU A 17 -11.26 37.49 -3.14
C GLU A 17 -12.66 38.09 -3.46
N SER A 18 -13.27 38.75 -2.48
CA SER A 18 -14.38 39.65 -2.75
C SER A 18 -14.50 40.68 -1.64
N GLU A 19 -13.61 41.68 -1.65
CA GLU A 19 -13.90 42.95 -1.02
C GLU A 19 -15.13 43.58 -1.70
N SER A 20 -16.26 43.58 -0.99
CA SER A 20 -17.36 44.50 -1.25
C SER A 20 -17.52 45.37 0.00
N PRO A 21 -17.18 46.67 -0.04
CA PRO A 21 -17.37 47.56 1.09
C PRO A 21 -18.87 47.90 1.19
N GLY A 22 -19.56 47.35 2.19
CA GLY A 22 -20.93 47.79 2.52
C GLY A 22 -21.94 46.76 3.01
N ALA A 23 -21.56 45.54 3.41
CA ALA A 23 -22.50 44.61 4.03
C ALA A 23 -22.53 44.81 5.57
N ASP A 24 -23.41 45.71 6.00
CA ASP A 24 -23.75 45.97 7.39
C ASP A 24 -24.39 44.71 8.01
N CYS A 25 -23.60 43.90 8.72
CA CYS A 25 -24.07 42.70 9.42
C CYS A 25 -24.76 43.10 10.73
N LYS A 26 -26.03 43.49 10.64
CA LYS A 26 -26.82 43.98 11.80
C LYS A 26 -27.34 42.90 12.76
N ASP A 27 -26.86 41.66 12.69
CA ASP A 27 -27.37 40.55 13.52
C ASP A 27 -26.29 39.79 14.32
N SER A 28 -25.13 40.40 14.58
CA SER A 28 -24.18 39.83 15.54
C SER A 28 -24.53 40.26 16.97
N SER A 29 -24.92 39.32 17.83
CA SER A 29 -25.11 39.55 19.28
C SER A 29 -23.78 39.70 20.05
N VAL A 30 -22.64 39.74 19.36
CA VAL A 30 -21.30 39.80 19.94
C VAL A 30 -20.53 40.96 19.31
N LEU A 31 -20.10 41.90 20.14
CA LEU A 31 -19.20 43.01 19.80
C LEU A 31 -17.81 42.70 20.35
N LEU A 32 -16.80 42.63 19.48
CA LEU A 32 -15.40 42.48 19.86
C LEU A 32 -14.80 43.89 20.03
N LEU A 33 -14.39 44.22 21.25
CA LEU A 33 -13.71 45.48 21.55
C LEU A 33 -12.20 45.23 21.56
N GLU A 34 -11.46 45.96 20.73
CA GLU A 34 -9.99 45.98 20.79
C GLU A 34 -9.55 46.86 21.96
N GLU A 35 -8.72 46.30 22.87
CA GLU A 35 -8.12 47.08 23.96
C GLU A 35 -7.09 48.06 23.38
N ASN A 36 -7.44 49.34 23.27
CA ASN A 36 -6.44 50.38 23.11
C ASN A 36 -5.62 50.47 24.41
N SER A 37 -4.30 50.38 24.28
CA SER A 37 -3.31 50.22 25.35
C SER A 37 -3.16 51.41 26.33
N ASP A 38 -4.12 52.33 26.39
CA ASP A 38 -4.05 53.54 27.22
C ASP A 38 -5.02 53.52 28.42
N PHE A 39 -5.64 52.38 28.73
CA PHE A 39 -6.48 52.22 29.93
C PHE A 39 -5.75 51.40 31.00
N ASP A 40 -5.27 52.09 32.03
CA ASP A 40 -4.58 51.53 33.19
C ASP A 40 -5.55 50.66 34.02
N CYS A 41 -5.41 49.34 33.92
CA CYS A 41 -6.26 48.34 34.57
C CYS A 41 -5.78 48.00 35.98
N SER A 42 -5.50 49.03 36.79
CA SER A 42 -5.03 48.89 38.18
C SER A 42 -6.06 49.35 39.22
N LEU A 43 -7.32 49.63 38.85
CA LEU A 43 -8.34 50.16 39.77
C LEU A 43 -9.71 49.45 39.78
N LEU A 44 -9.83 48.22 39.30
CA LEU A 44 -11.08 47.45 39.45
C LEU A 44 -10.88 46.25 40.37
N ASP A 45 -10.58 46.58 41.63
CA ASP A 45 -10.79 45.69 42.76
C ASP A 45 -12.28 45.70 43.16
N GLU A 46 -12.69 44.60 43.79
CA GLU A 46 -14.04 44.06 43.93
C GLU A 46 -15.15 45.04 44.35
N ASN A 47 -16.34 44.87 43.75
CA ASN A 47 -17.66 45.50 44.05
C ASN A 47 -17.96 46.89 43.45
N ARG A 48 -18.31 46.92 42.15
CA ARG A 48 -19.24 47.94 41.63
C ARG A 48 -20.41 47.31 40.87
N SER A 49 -21.58 47.41 41.46
CA SER A 49 -22.89 47.11 40.88
C SER A 49 -23.47 48.35 40.19
N ASP A 50 -22.71 49.02 39.33
CA ASP A 50 -23.20 50.16 38.55
C ASP A 50 -23.30 49.73 37.08
N GLU A 51 -24.54 49.55 36.61
CA GLU A 51 -24.87 49.39 35.20
C GLU A 51 -24.50 50.70 34.47
N MET A 52 -23.36 50.72 33.76
CA MET A 52 -23.09 51.76 32.77
C MET A 52 -23.97 51.48 31.55
N VAL A 53 -25.06 52.24 31.45
CA VAL A 53 -25.99 52.20 30.32
C VAL A 53 -25.51 53.20 29.27
N ASP A 54 -25.22 52.73 28.06
CA ASP A 54 -25.01 53.64 26.93
C ASP A 54 -26.33 54.33 26.59
N ALA A 55 -26.37 55.65 26.78
CA ALA A 55 -27.57 56.46 26.64
C ALA A 55 -28.05 56.57 25.18
N GLU A 56 -27.23 56.20 24.19
CA GLU A 56 -27.59 56.33 22.77
C GLU A 56 -28.23 55.06 22.20
N PHE A 57 -27.91 53.87 22.72
CA PHE A 57 -28.41 52.60 22.19
C PHE A 57 -29.16 51.72 23.22
N GLY A 58 -29.26 52.14 24.48
CA GLY A 58 -30.01 51.40 25.51
C GLY A 58 -29.42 50.01 25.83
N LEU A 59 -28.15 49.78 25.48
CA LEU A 59 -27.44 48.54 25.74
C LEU A 59 -26.70 48.68 27.08
N SER A 60 -26.92 47.73 27.99
CA SER A 60 -26.14 47.58 29.22
C SER A 60 -25.22 46.37 29.11
N ILE A 61 -23.95 46.53 29.50
CA ILE A 61 -23.01 45.41 29.60
C ILE A 61 -23.40 44.62 30.84
N THR A 62 -24.19 43.57 30.65
CA THR A 62 -24.68 42.72 31.75
C THR A 62 -23.66 41.68 32.20
N TYR A 63 -22.61 41.45 31.40
CA TYR A 63 -21.53 40.51 31.69
C TYR A 63 -20.32 40.75 30.78
N SER A 64 -19.11 40.72 31.34
CA SER A 64 -17.86 40.73 30.59
C SER A 64 -16.94 39.61 31.10
N LYS A 65 -16.42 38.79 30.20
CA LYS A 65 -15.40 37.77 30.51
C LYS A 65 -14.28 37.88 29.47
N LYS A 66 -13.03 37.86 29.95
CA LYS A 66 -11.86 37.76 29.07
C LYS A 66 -11.92 36.42 28.32
N ALA A 67 -11.82 36.47 26.99
CA ALA A 67 -11.85 35.27 26.18
C ALA A 67 -10.62 34.40 26.49
N ASP A 68 -10.82 33.07 26.47
CA ASP A 68 -9.71 32.13 26.53
C ASP A 68 -8.92 32.23 25.22
N VAL A 69 -7.65 32.63 25.30
CA VAL A 69 -6.78 32.75 24.13
C VAL A 69 -6.40 31.34 23.68
N MET A 70 -6.90 30.95 22.51
CA MET A 70 -6.57 29.66 21.90
C MET A 70 -5.16 29.68 21.28
N PRO A 71 -4.53 28.52 21.07
CA PRO A 71 -3.30 28.43 20.31
C PRO A 71 -3.43 29.10 18.93
N HIS A 72 -2.55 30.06 18.64
CA HIS A 72 -2.59 30.86 17.41
C HIS A 72 -1.17 31.00 16.85
N ALA A 73 -1.07 31.20 15.53
CA ALA A 73 0.23 31.43 14.93
C ALA A 73 0.81 32.73 15.48
N ARG A 74 2.12 32.79 15.71
CA ARG A 74 2.77 33.99 16.25
C ARG A 74 2.40 35.29 15.53
N TYR A 75 2.23 35.26 14.21
CA TYR A 75 1.91 36.46 13.45
C TYR A 75 0.48 37.00 13.70
N ASP A 76 -0.40 36.21 14.33
CA ASP A 76 -1.76 36.60 14.73
C ASP A 76 -1.84 36.94 16.24
N CYS A 77 -0.70 37.03 16.94
CA CYS A 77 -0.68 37.32 18.37
C CYS A 77 -1.13 38.76 18.67
N THR A 78 -2.17 38.91 19.47
CA THR A 78 -2.66 40.22 19.92
C THR A 78 -1.82 40.81 21.06
N SER A 79 -1.14 39.98 21.84
CA SER A 79 -0.28 40.43 22.95
C SER A 79 1.09 40.94 22.51
N HIS A 80 1.59 40.48 21.35
CA HIS A 80 2.90 40.86 20.83
C HIS A 80 2.81 41.25 19.37
N VAL A 81 2.99 42.54 19.09
CA VAL A 81 2.95 43.11 17.74
C VAL A 81 3.87 42.33 16.80
N PHE A 82 3.35 42.02 15.61
CA PHE A 82 4.08 41.31 14.57
C PHE A 82 4.52 42.28 13.47
N SER A 83 5.81 42.23 13.14
CA SER A 83 6.39 42.99 12.02
C SER A 83 6.53 42.08 10.81
N GLN A 84 5.72 42.33 9.78
CA GLN A 84 5.75 41.52 8.56
C GLN A 84 7.07 41.69 7.80
N SER A 85 7.68 40.57 7.39
CA SER A 85 8.91 40.58 6.59
C SER A 85 9.02 39.34 5.73
N ASP A 86 9.38 39.51 4.47
CA ASP A 86 9.65 38.40 3.56
C ASP A 86 11.15 38.08 3.50
N ASN A 87 11.47 36.80 3.41
CA ASN A 87 12.83 36.26 3.21
C ASN A 87 13.87 36.62 4.29
N GLN A 88 13.47 37.26 5.40
CA GLN A 88 14.38 37.58 6.49
C GLN A 88 14.53 36.39 7.44
N THR A 89 15.58 35.60 7.24
CA THR A 89 15.86 34.41 8.04
C THR A 89 16.99 34.62 9.05
N SER A 90 17.79 35.68 8.91
CA SER A 90 19.05 35.81 9.65
C SER A 90 18.88 36.23 11.11
N ARG A 91 17.81 36.95 11.44
CA ARG A 91 17.52 37.52 12.77
C ARG A 91 16.04 37.90 12.92
N PRO A 92 15.52 38.00 14.16
CA PRO A 92 14.17 38.52 14.40
C PRO A 92 13.99 39.93 13.84
N VAL A 93 12.83 40.19 13.24
CA VAL A 93 12.43 41.52 12.78
C VAL A 93 11.59 42.19 13.85
N GLY A 94 12.07 43.34 14.35
CA GLY A 94 11.41 44.03 15.46
C GLY A 94 11.27 43.13 16.68
N THR A 95 10.04 42.98 17.17
CA THR A 95 9.65 42.17 18.34
C THR A 95 9.10 40.80 17.97
N ASN A 96 9.37 40.31 16.75
CA ASN A 96 8.88 38.99 16.31
C ASN A 96 9.36 37.83 17.20
N SER A 97 10.50 37.99 17.89
CA SER A 97 11.01 37.02 18.87
C SER A 97 10.10 36.84 20.07
N ASP A 98 9.29 37.84 20.42
CA ASP A 98 8.49 37.85 21.65
C ASP A 98 7.19 37.10 21.40
N PHE A 99 6.75 36.24 22.30
CA PHE A 99 5.56 35.41 22.12
C PHE A 99 4.82 35.18 23.44
N CYS A 100 3.51 34.97 23.37
CA CYS A 100 2.72 34.55 24.52
C CYS A 100 2.73 33.01 24.63
N GLU A 101 2.22 32.48 25.75
CA GLU A 101 2.21 31.04 26.05
C GLU A 101 1.42 30.19 25.03
N GLN A 102 0.51 30.82 24.28
CA GLN A 102 -0.37 30.19 23.29
C GLN A 102 0.12 30.39 21.85
N CYS A 103 1.20 31.15 21.62
CA CYS A 103 1.75 31.29 20.28
C CYS A 103 2.37 29.96 19.81
N TYR A 104 2.08 29.56 18.58
CA TYR A 104 2.80 28.50 17.89
C TYR A 104 3.65 29.03 16.73
N CYS A 105 4.72 28.30 16.44
CA CYS A 105 5.60 28.51 15.31
C CYS A 105 4.94 28.05 14.01
N TYR A 106 4.72 28.99 13.08
CA TYR A 106 4.10 28.71 11.78
C TYR A 106 4.83 27.61 10.98
N ILE A 107 6.16 27.53 11.06
CA ILE A 107 6.96 26.53 10.31
C ILE A 107 6.90 25.15 10.96
N CYS A 108 6.97 25.07 12.30
CA CYS A 108 7.11 23.80 13.02
C CYS A 108 5.78 23.19 13.46
N ASP A 109 4.71 23.98 13.50
CA ASP A 109 3.40 23.59 14.06
C ASP A 109 3.51 23.09 15.52
N LYS A 110 4.32 23.81 16.31
CA LYS A 110 4.59 23.57 17.74
C LYS A 110 4.58 24.90 18.48
N LEU A 111 4.39 24.89 19.79
CA LEU A 111 4.48 26.11 20.60
C LEU A 111 5.79 26.87 20.33
N ALA A 112 5.73 28.20 20.33
CA ALA A 112 6.89 29.04 20.08
C ALA A 112 8.03 28.77 21.08
N SER A 113 7.67 28.47 22.33
CA SER A 113 8.59 28.04 23.39
C SER A 113 9.30 26.70 23.12
N GLU A 114 8.71 25.83 22.30
CA GLU A 114 9.27 24.51 21.93
C GLU A 114 10.03 24.55 20.60
N CYS A 115 10.06 25.71 19.93
CA CYS A 115 10.71 25.86 18.64
C CYS A 115 12.23 26.04 18.80
N GLN A 116 12.99 24.99 18.49
CA GLN A 116 14.46 25.03 18.53
C GLN A 116 15.08 26.03 17.54
N SER A 117 14.33 26.40 16.49
CA SER A 117 14.75 27.35 15.46
C SER A 117 14.10 28.73 15.63
N TRP A 118 13.53 29.05 16.80
CA TRP A 118 12.75 30.27 16.98
C TRP A 118 13.52 31.54 16.63
N ILE A 119 14.71 31.69 17.22
CA ILE A 119 15.63 32.82 17.03
C ILE A 119 16.99 32.38 16.48
N THR A 120 17.07 31.16 15.92
CA THR A 120 18.34 30.59 15.47
C THR A 120 18.96 31.46 14.37
N PRO A 121 20.21 31.94 14.55
CA PRO A 121 20.90 32.71 13.52
C PRO A 121 20.93 31.96 12.19
N SER A 122 20.85 32.69 11.08
CA SER A 122 20.73 32.19 9.68
C SER A 122 19.36 31.63 9.29
N PHE A 123 18.59 31.06 10.22
CA PHE A 123 17.26 30.54 9.94
C PHE A 123 16.31 30.60 11.14
N CYS A 124 15.89 31.81 11.50
CA CYS A 124 14.92 32.04 12.57
C CYS A 124 13.47 31.91 12.07
N HIS A 125 12.63 31.19 12.83
CA HIS A 125 11.23 30.96 12.47
C HIS A 125 10.28 32.04 12.99
N CYS A 126 10.70 32.88 13.93
CA CYS A 126 9.86 33.92 14.53
C CYS A 126 9.28 34.92 13.53
N ASN A 127 9.93 35.10 12.36
CA ASN A 127 9.46 35.99 11.29
C ASN A 127 8.45 35.33 10.33
N ALA A 128 8.16 34.04 10.51
CA ALA A 128 7.39 33.29 9.53
C ALA A 128 5.89 33.57 9.63
N HIS A 129 5.24 33.77 8.47
CA HIS A 129 3.80 34.07 8.39
C HIS A 129 3.14 33.53 7.11
N LYS A 130 1.81 33.30 7.15
CA LYS A 130 1.03 32.69 6.05
C LYS A 130 1.05 33.49 4.75
N ARG A 131 1.10 34.82 4.84
CA ARG A 131 1.05 35.73 3.68
C ARG A 131 2.30 35.70 2.80
N SER A 132 3.37 35.02 3.23
CA SER A 132 4.61 34.92 2.45
C SER A 132 4.69 33.60 1.69
N PRO A 133 4.80 33.61 0.35
CA PRO A 133 5.06 32.39 -0.43
C PRO A 133 6.34 31.68 -0.01
N PHE A 134 7.36 32.45 0.41
CA PHE A 134 8.63 31.91 0.92
C PHE A 134 8.41 31.11 2.20
N TRP A 135 7.78 31.70 3.22
CA TRP A 135 7.54 31.00 4.48
C TRP A 135 6.57 29.84 4.32
N LYS A 136 5.56 29.96 3.45
CA LYS A 136 4.66 28.85 3.09
C LYS A 136 5.45 27.67 2.50
N SER A 137 6.34 27.92 1.53
CA SER A 137 7.18 26.86 0.96
C SER A 137 8.08 26.18 2.01
N TRP A 138 8.62 26.93 2.96
CA TRP A 138 9.43 26.36 4.06
C TRP A 138 8.61 25.58 5.07
N ARG A 139 7.40 26.05 5.41
CA ARG A 139 6.45 25.31 6.24
C ARG A 139 6.09 23.98 5.57
N ASP A 140 5.71 24.03 4.30
CA ASP A 140 5.34 22.84 3.54
C ASP A 140 6.50 21.84 3.51
N LYS A 141 7.73 22.31 3.28
CA LYS A 141 8.94 21.49 3.36
C LYS A 141 9.15 20.86 4.75
N ALA A 142 9.03 21.67 5.80
CA ALA A 142 9.25 21.22 7.18
C ALA A 142 8.22 20.18 7.60
N LEU A 143 6.95 20.38 7.23
CA LEU A 143 5.87 19.49 7.60
C LEU A 143 5.81 18.23 6.71
N ILE A 144 6.09 18.33 5.40
CA ILE A 144 6.13 17.16 4.51
C ILE A 144 7.35 16.28 4.81
N GLY A 145 8.46 16.87 5.27
CA GLY A 145 9.64 16.12 5.71
C GLY A 145 10.29 15.31 4.59
N ALA A 146 10.67 14.06 4.88
CA ALA A 146 11.36 13.18 3.93
C ALA A 146 10.48 12.74 2.75
N LEU A 147 9.16 12.94 2.87
CA LEU A 147 8.21 12.63 1.79
C LEU A 147 8.20 13.65 0.66
N ILE A 148 8.91 14.78 0.81
CA ILE A 148 8.92 15.86 -0.19
C ILE A 148 9.42 15.37 -1.54
N VAL A 149 10.25 14.33 -1.53
CA VAL A 149 10.79 13.71 -2.73
C VAL A 149 9.71 13.13 -3.65
N PHE A 150 8.54 12.78 -3.09
CA PHE A 150 7.39 12.26 -3.83
C PHE A 150 6.42 13.34 -4.32
N LYS A 151 6.71 14.61 -4.01
CA LYS A 151 5.89 15.78 -4.37
C LYS A 151 4.43 15.61 -3.94
N PHE A 152 4.24 15.24 -2.68
CA PHE A 152 2.92 15.25 -2.06
C PHE A 152 2.56 16.67 -1.61
N ASP A 153 1.28 16.99 -1.63
CA ASP A 153 0.75 18.17 -0.97
C ASP A 153 0.52 17.88 0.52
N LEU A 154 0.59 18.92 1.36
CA LEU A 154 0.40 18.81 2.81
C LEU A 154 -0.90 18.11 3.20
N LEU A 155 -1.98 18.38 2.44
CA LEU A 155 -3.31 17.79 2.64
C LEU A 155 -3.38 16.30 2.30
N GLU A 156 -2.42 15.77 1.53
CA GLU A 156 -2.37 14.36 1.14
C GLU A 156 -1.71 13.48 2.21
N ILE A 157 -0.99 14.10 3.17
CA ILE A 157 -0.21 13.43 4.21
C ILE A 157 -1.14 12.89 5.31
N ASP A 158 -1.44 11.60 5.23
CA ASP A 158 -2.20 10.85 6.24
C ASP A 158 -1.29 9.95 7.08
N ALA A 159 -1.91 9.20 8.01
CA ALA A 159 -1.20 8.29 8.91
C ALA A 159 -0.40 7.21 8.16
N ASP A 160 -0.89 6.74 7.01
CA ASP A 160 -0.20 5.74 6.19
C ASP A 160 1.06 6.34 5.55
N LEU A 161 0.99 7.57 5.04
CA LEU A 161 2.17 8.28 4.52
C LEU A 161 3.18 8.62 5.62
N ARG A 162 2.72 9.04 6.80
CA ARG A 162 3.61 9.26 7.97
C ARG A 162 4.30 7.97 8.41
N HIS A 163 3.59 6.85 8.36
CA HIS A 163 4.20 5.56 8.64
C HIS A 163 5.27 5.21 7.60
N ALA A 164 4.98 5.42 6.31
CA ALA A 164 5.96 5.21 5.23
C ALA A 164 7.21 6.08 5.39
N GLU A 165 7.03 7.35 5.80
CA GLU A 165 8.13 8.26 6.11
C GLU A 165 9.06 7.67 7.19
N SER A 166 8.48 7.21 8.30
CA SER A 166 9.25 6.61 9.40
C SER A 166 10.03 5.37 8.95
N LEU A 167 9.42 4.52 8.12
CA LEU A 167 10.09 3.33 7.58
C LEU A 167 11.25 3.72 6.66
N LEU A 168 11.06 4.71 5.79
CA LEU A 168 12.08 5.21 4.89
C LEU A 168 13.24 5.90 5.62
N MET A 169 12.96 6.66 6.68
CA MET A 169 14.01 7.29 7.50
C MET A 169 14.88 6.24 8.19
N LYS A 170 14.27 5.19 8.74
CA LYS A 170 15.02 4.08 9.35
C LYS A 170 15.86 3.36 8.29
N PHE A 171 15.25 3.06 7.15
CA PHE A 171 15.95 2.44 6.03
C PHE A 171 17.12 3.30 5.54
N ASP A 172 16.98 4.61 5.45
CA ASP A 172 18.08 5.51 5.08
C ASP A 172 19.25 5.46 6.05
N ALA A 173 18.97 5.45 7.35
CA ALA A 173 20.00 5.34 8.37
C ALA A 173 20.78 4.03 8.22
N ASP A 174 20.08 2.91 8.07
CA ASP A 174 20.69 1.59 7.92
C ASP A 174 21.45 1.46 6.58
N LEU A 175 20.85 1.96 5.49
CA LEU A 175 21.41 1.90 4.14
C LEU A 175 22.69 2.73 4.03
N SER A 176 22.70 3.93 4.62
CA SER A 176 23.88 4.81 4.61
C SER A 176 25.07 4.13 5.27
N VAL A 177 24.87 3.46 6.40
CA VAL A 177 25.95 2.74 7.10
C VAL A 177 26.56 1.63 6.24
N GLU A 178 25.74 0.76 5.64
CA GLU A 178 26.25 -0.33 4.80
C GLU A 178 26.82 0.17 3.47
N TYR A 179 26.23 1.22 2.89
CA TYR A 179 26.72 1.81 1.65
C TYR A 179 28.07 2.52 1.86
N ASP A 180 28.26 3.23 2.98
CA ASP A 180 29.54 3.85 3.31
C ASP A 180 30.64 2.81 3.53
N LYS A 181 30.33 1.70 4.22
CA LYS A 181 31.26 0.55 4.34
C LYS A 181 31.65 0.01 2.96
N PHE A 182 30.66 -0.16 2.08
CA PHE A 182 30.90 -0.56 0.71
C PHE A 182 31.79 0.45 -0.04
N MET A 183 31.55 1.76 0.10
CA MET A 183 32.33 2.81 -0.58
C MET A 183 33.76 2.93 -0.04
N MET A 184 33.98 2.66 1.25
CA MET A 184 35.33 2.63 1.84
C MET A 184 36.15 1.43 1.36
N GLY A 185 35.49 0.28 1.14
CA GLY A 185 36.15 -0.96 0.77
C GLY A 185 36.96 -1.58 1.94
N THR A 186 37.34 -2.84 1.77
CA THR A 186 38.15 -3.58 2.74
C THR A 186 39.50 -3.91 2.13
N VAL A 187 40.58 -3.63 2.86
CA VAL A 187 41.93 -4.02 2.45
C VAL A 187 42.10 -5.52 2.64
N SER A 188 42.55 -6.21 1.61
CA SER A 188 42.83 -7.64 1.66
C SER A 188 43.89 -8.02 0.61
N SER A 189 44.63 -9.09 0.85
CA SER A 189 45.66 -9.55 -0.10
C SER A 189 45.04 -10.32 -1.27
N LEU A 190 45.58 -10.19 -2.49
CA LEU A 190 45.11 -10.98 -3.65
C LEU A 190 45.15 -12.49 -3.38
N ALA A 191 46.07 -12.95 -2.53
CA ALA A 191 46.26 -14.34 -2.15
C ALA A 191 45.14 -14.90 -1.25
N ALA A 192 44.43 -14.02 -0.51
CA ALA A 192 43.23 -14.40 0.24
C ALA A 192 42.03 -14.67 -0.69
N ILE A 193 42.08 -14.19 -1.93
CA ILE A 193 41.02 -14.28 -2.92
C ILE A 193 41.33 -15.36 -3.98
N TYR A 194 42.57 -15.40 -4.45
CA TYR A 194 43.05 -16.29 -5.49
C TYR A 194 44.23 -17.09 -4.95
N SER A 195 44.14 -18.42 -5.01
CA SER A 195 45.22 -19.29 -4.54
C SER A 195 46.52 -19.01 -5.30
N CYS A 196 47.60 -18.80 -4.55
CA CYS A 196 48.94 -18.65 -5.12
C CYS A 196 49.52 -20.04 -5.42
N SER A 197 49.56 -20.42 -6.69
CA SER A 197 50.10 -21.70 -7.15
C SER A 197 51.62 -21.70 -7.35
N CYS A 198 52.34 -20.84 -6.63
CA CYS A 198 53.79 -20.77 -6.75
C CYS A 198 54.48 -21.91 -5.97
N CYS A 199 55.58 -22.42 -6.53
CA CYS A 199 56.46 -23.37 -5.85
C CYS A 199 57.01 -22.85 -4.50
N CYS A 200 56.97 -21.53 -4.26
CA CYS A 200 57.32 -20.88 -2.99
C CYS A 200 56.50 -21.45 -1.80
N HIS A 201 55.31 -22.00 -2.05
CA HIS A 201 54.42 -22.54 -1.01
C HIS A 201 54.52 -24.05 -0.78
N ASN A 202 55.16 -24.82 -1.67
CA ASN A 202 55.04 -26.28 -1.65
C ASN A 202 56.29 -27.02 -1.13
N GLN A 203 57.47 -26.39 -1.08
CA GLN A 203 58.68 -27.12 -0.68
C GLN A 203 59.83 -26.33 -0.03
N TYR A 204 59.85 -24.99 -0.05
CA TYR A 204 60.94 -24.22 0.58
C TYR A 204 60.42 -22.89 1.15
N GLN A 205 60.17 -22.86 2.47
CA GLN A 205 59.82 -21.65 3.25
C GLN A 205 60.94 -20.59 3.30
N THR A 206 62.00 -20.72 2.48
CA THR A 206 63.21 -19.90 2.54
C THR A 206 63.36 -18.90 1.39
N MET A 207 62.48 -18.90 0.38
CA MET A 207 62.48 -17.85 -0.65
C MET A 207 61.72 -16.60 -0.17
N VAL A 208 62.39 -15.81 0.66
CA VAL A 208 61.99 -14.42 0.93
C VAL A 208 62.15 -13.62 -0.38
N ASN A 209 61.10 -12.91 -0.82
CA ASN A 209 61.06 -12.08 -2.04
C ASN A 209 60.87 -12.81 -3.39
N CYS A 210 60.05 -13.87 -3.46
CA CYS A 210 59.55 -14.33 -4.75
C CYS A 210 58.73 -13.23 -5.44
N LYS A 211 59.24 -12.64 -6.53
CA LYS A 211 58.55 -11.55 -7.27
C LYS A 211 57.13 -11.92 -7.71
N ARG A 212 56.87 -13.21 -7.99
CA ARG A 212 55.56 -13.73 -8.37
C ARG A 212 54.60 -13.87 -7.20
N CYS A 213 55.12 -14.18 -6.00
CA CYS A 213 54.35 -14.20 -4.76
C CYS A 213 54.12 -12.74 -4.27
N SER A 214 55.09 -11.83 -4.44
CA SER A 214 54.98 -10.41 -4.04
C SER A 214 53.81 -9.67 -4.69
N SER A 215 53.59 -9.81 -6.00
CA SER A 215 52.46 -9.15 -6.69
C SER A 215 51.11 -9.82 -6.44
N LYS A 216 51.10 -11.09 -6.00
CA LYS A 216 49.89 -11.84 -5.63
C LYS A 216 49.54 -11.69 -4.15
N HIS A 217 50.45 -11.21 -3.32
CA HIS A 217 50.25 -10.99 -1.89
C HIS A 217 50.21 -9.50 -1.53
N GLU A 218 50.18 -8.62 -2.54
CA GLU A 218 50.00 -7.19 -2.35
C GLU A 218 48.59 -6.91 -1.82
N ASP A 219 48.52 -5.97 -0.88
CA ASP A 219 47.26 -5.51 -0.31
C ASP A 219 46.51 -4.71 -1.37
N ILE A 220 45.28 -5.14 -1.66
CA ILE A 220 44.37 -4.48 -2.57
C ILE A 220 43.11 -4.06 -1.84
N LEU A 221 42.52 -2.97 -2.32
CA LEU A 221 41.20 -2.55 -1.86
C LEU A 221 40.12 -3.34 -2.61
N ILE A 222 39.24 -3.98 -1.84
CA ILE A 222 38.14 -4.77 -2.38
C ILE A 222 36.79 -4.19 -1.93
N TYR A 223 35.88 -4.06 -2.88
CA TYR A 223 34.52 -3.61 -2.63
C TYR A 223 33.53 -4.77 -2.66
N ASN A 224 32.64 -4.84 -1.67
CA ASN A 224 31.62 -5.87 -1.54
C ASN A 224 30.23 -5.24 -1.35
N TYR A 225 29.36 -5.38 -2.35
CA TYR A 225 28.01 -4.81 -2.33
C TYR A 225 26.96 -5.75 -1.72
N SER A 226 27.33 -6.97 -1.33
CA SER A 226 26.38 -7.98 -0.84
C SER A 226 25.58 -7.54 0.38
N ASN A 227 26.19 -6.84 1.34
CA ASN A 227 25.47 -6.37 2.53
C ASN A 227 24.40 -5.34 2.17
N VAL A 228 24.74 -4.38 1.30
CA VAL A 228 23.79 -3.38 0.79
C VAL A 228 22.65 -4.08 0.05
N TYR A 229 22.98 -5.06 -0.80
CA TYR A 229 21.98 -5.85 -1.52
C TYR A 229 21.02 -6.61 -0.58
N GLN A 230 21.56 -7.29 0.44
CA GLN A 230 20.75 -8.03 1.41
C GLN A 230 19.89 -7.11 2.28
N LEU A 231 20.45 -6.00 2.76
CA LEU A 231 19.70 -4.99 3.52
C LEU A 231 18.49 -4.48 2.74
N VAL A 232 18.68 -4.18 1.45
CA VAL A 232 17.58 -3.79 0.57
C VAL A 232 16.55 -4.91 0.50
N LEU A 233 16.95 -6.15 0.19
CA LEU A 233 16.01 -7.26 0.07
C LEU A 233 15.18 -7.48 1.34
N GLU A 234 15.81 -7.50 2.51
CA GLU A 234 15.11 -7.63 3.79
C GLU A 234 14.12 -6.50 4.04
N PHE A 235 14.47 -5.27 3.65
CA PHE A 235 13.57 -4.13 3.76
C PHE A 235 12.34 -4.30 2.85
N LEU A 236 12.54 -4.78 1.62
CA LEU A 236 11.45 -5.04 0.67
C LEU A 236 10.54 -6.19 1.13
N GLU A 237 11.12 -7.24 1.70
CA GLU A 237 10.35 -8.35 2.27
C GLU A 237 9.47 -7.90 3.42
N LYS A 238 10.01 -7.07 4.33
CA LYS A 238 9.24 -6.49 5.43
C LYS A 238 8.11 -5.58 4.94
N ALA A 239 8.36 -4.83 3.87
CA ALA A 239 7.35 -3.95 3.28
C ALA A 239 6.10 -4.71 2.81
N ASN A 240 6.21 -5.99 2.42
CA ASN A 240 5.06 -6.78 1.93
C ASN A 240 3.89 -6.91 2.95
N GLY A 241 4.15 -6.71 4.25
CA GLY A 241 3.12 -6.69 5.29
C GLY A 241 2.37 -5.35 5.43
N GLU A 242 2.82 -4.31 4.73
CA GLU A 242 2.29 -2.96 4.87
C GLU A 242 1.01 -2.72 4.07
N LYS A 243 0.26 -1.68 4.46
CA LYS A 243 -0.91 -1.23 3.70
C LYS A 243 -0.49 -0.78 2.28
N PRO A 244 -1.38 -0.87 1.27
CA PRO A 244 -1.04 -0.57 -0.12
C PRO A 244 -0.40 0.82 -0.35
N LYS A 245 -0.92 1.85 0.34
CA LYS A 245 -0.41 3.23 0.24
C LYS A 245 1.00 3.34 0.81
N THR A 246 1.22 2.82 2.02
CA THR A 246 2.53 2.75 2.69
C THR A 246 3.54 1.96 1.85
N PHE A 247 3.16 0.76 1.41
CA PHE A 247 3.98 -0.13 0.61
C PHE A 247 4.51 0.55 -0.64
N ALA A 248 3.65 1.21 -1.41
CA ALA A 248 4.05 1.85 -2.66
C ALA A 248 5.07 2.99 -2.45
N VAL A 249 4.90 3.79 -1.40
CA VAL A 249 5.83 4.87 -1.06
C VAL A 249 7.17 4.32 -0.60
N VAL A 250 7.14 3.26 0.21
CA VAL A 250 8.33 2.52 0.63
C VAL A 250 9.11 1.97 -0.57
N LEU A 251 8.44 1.31 -1.52
CA LEU A 251 9.09 0.77 -2.72
C LEU A 251 9.71 1.88 -3.59
N LEU A 252 8.96 2.95 -3.87
CA LEU A 252 9.45 4.07 -4.67
C LEU A 252 10.62 4.77 -3.99
N GLY A 253 10.56 4.92 -2.66
CA GLY A 253 11.64 5.48 -1.87
C GLY A 253 12.91 4.64 -1.93
N ALA A 254 12.78 3.32 -1.76
CA ALA A 254 13.90 2.39 -1.90
C ALA A 254 14.52 2.45 -3.31
N ALA A 255 13.68 2.41 -4.36
CA ALA A 255 14.14 2.50 -5.75
C ALA A 255 15.00 3.75 -5.99
N GLN A 256 14.53 4.90 -5.49
CA GLN A 256 15.23 6.16 -5.66
C GLN A 256 16.61 6.16 -4.99
N ARG A 257 16.74 5.56 -3.81
CA ARG A 257 18.01 5.48 -3.06
C ARG A 257 19.02 4.59 -3.79
N ILE A 258 18.58 3.41 -4.20
CA ILE A 258 19.43 2.41 -4.86
C ILE A 258 19.91 2.89 -6.23
N LEU A 259 19.10 3.68 -6.95
CA LEU A 259 19.47 4.29 -8.23
C LEU A 259 20.64 5.28 -8.13
N LEU A 260 20.91 5.82 -6.93
CA LEU A 260 22.01 6.76 -6.70
C LEU A 260 23.34 6.04 -6.40
N HIS A 261 23.31 4.71 -6.19
CA HIS A 261 24.51 3.95 -5.86
C HIS A 261 25.49 3.92 -7.04
N LYS A 262 26.76 4.08 -6.72
CA LYS A 262 27.87 4.11 -7.70
C LYS A 262 28.77 2.92 -7.48
N GLN A 263 29.39 2.45 -8.55
CA GLN A 263 30.43 1.43 -8.48
C GLN A 263 31.80 2.11 -8.27
N PRO A 264 32.50 1.89 -7.15
CA PRO A 264 33.88 2.32 -6.99
C PRO A 264 34.80 1.67 -8.02
N LEU A 265 35.86 2.39 -8.41
CA LEU A 265 36.93 1.85 -9.24
C LEU A 265 37.85 0.96 -8.38
N GLY A 266 38.06 -0.29 -8.78
CA GLY A 266 39.00 -1.22 -8.13
C GLY A 266 38.55 -2.67 -8.19
N HIS A 267 39.08 -3.51 -7.30
CA HIS A 267 38.74 -4.93 -7.27
C HIS A 267 37.41 -5.16 -6.53
N HIS A 268 36.65 -6.15 -6.99
CA HIS A 268 35.39 -6.53 -6.36
C HIS A 268 35.51 -7.94 -5.81
N MET A 269 34.77 -8.23 -4.74
CA MET A 269 34.75 -9.58 -4.18
C MET A 269 34.26 -10.58 -5.27
N PRO A 270 35.00 -11.65 -5.56
CA PRO A 270 34.52 -12.64 -6.53
C PRO A 270 33.23 -13.29 -6.05
N ASN A 271 32.38 -13.67 -7.00
CA ASN A 271 31.06 -14.27 -6.74
C ASN A 271 30.09 -13.37 -5.95
N THR A 272 30.38 -12.07 -5.85
CA THR A 272 29.44 -11.07 -5.29
C THR A 272 28.88 -10.20 -6.40
N THR A 273 27.62 -9.78 -6.24
CA THR A 273 26.93 -8.95 -7.23
C THR A 273 27.50 -7.53 -7.20
N VAL A 274 27.94 -7.01 -8.34
CA VAL A 274 28.40 -5.61 -8.48
C VAL A 274 27.21 -4.67 -8.68
N VAL A 275 27.38 -3.37 -8.40
CA VAL A 275 26.30 -2.37 -8.49
C VAL A 275 25.57 -2.40 -9.86
N PRO A 276 26.27 -2.47 -11.02
CA PRO A 276 25.59 -2.51 -12.32
C PRO A 276 24.72 -3.75 -12.57
N GLU A 277 24.96 -4.84 -11.83
CA GLU A 277 24.15 -6.07 -11.90
C GLU A 277 23.08 -6.07 -10.80
N ALA A 278 23.44 -5.63 -9.60
CA ALA A 278 22.60 -5.62 -8.42
C ALA A 278 21.44 -4.64 -8.53
N VAL A 279 21.70 -3.40 -8.97
CA VAL A 279 20.68 -2.33 -9.05
C VAL A 279 19.54 -2.74 -9.99
N PRO A 280 19.78 -3.22 -11.22
CA PRO A 280 18.70 -3.72 -12.07
C PRO A 280 17.90 -4.87 -11.45
N LEU A 281 18.54 -5.80 -10.73
CA LEU A 281 17.86 -6.91 -10.07
C LEU A 281 16.97 -6.44 -8.91
N LEU A 282 17.45 -5.48 -8.12
CA LEU A 282 16.67 -4.86 -7.04
C LEU A 282 15.51 -4.02 -7.61
N LEU A 283 15.72 -3.29 -8.70
CA LEU A 283 14.63 -2.57 -9.36
C LEU A 283 13.59 -3.53 -9.96
N GLN A 284 14.04 -4.67 -10.48
CA GLN A 284 13.15 -5.71 -10.96
C GLN A 284 12.33 -6.34 -9.83
N SER A 285 12.92 -6.57 -8.65
CA SER A 285 12.17 -7.09 -7.49
C SER A 285 11.14 -6.09 -6.96
N LEU A 286 11.38 -4.79 -7.15
CA LEU A 286 10.41 -3.73 -6.82
C LEU A 286 9.22 -3.73 -7.78
N ASN A 287 9.41 -4.12 -9.05
CA ASN A 287 8.39 -4.09 -10.11
C ASN A 287 7.66 -2.71 -10.17
N VAL A 288 8.44 -1.63 -10.07
CA VAL A 288 7.95 -0.24 -9.98
C VAL A 288 8.63 0.62 -11.03
N TYR A 289 7.83 1.33 -11.83
CA TYR A 289 8.32 2.37 -12.73
C TYR A 289 8.36 3.73 -12.03
N LEU A 290 9.40 4.56 -12.22
CA LEU A 290 9.34 5.94 -11.72
C LEU A 290 8.30 6.76 -12.50
N TRP A 291 7.75 7.82 -11.91
CA TRP A 291 6.79 8.70 -12.61
C TRP A 291 7.38 9.33 -13.87
N GLU A 292 8.70 9.50 -13.91
CA GLU A 292 9.49 10.03 -15.02
C GLU A 292 9.93 8.95 -16.02
N ASP A 293 9.70 7.66 -15.74
CA ASP A 293 10.10 6.61 -16.67
C ASP A 293 9.42 6.79 -18.03
N SER A 294 10.21 6.72 -19.10
CA SER A 294 9.72 7.02 -20.44
C SER A 294 8.61 6.09 -20.93
N LEU A 295 8.59 4.82 -20.49
CA LEU A 295 7.52 3.88 -20.83
C LEU A 295 6.23 4.27 -20.10
N LEU A 296 6.29 4.48 -18.78
CA LEU A 296 5.12 4.88 -18.00
C LEU A 296 4.57 6.24 -18.48
N VAL A 297 5.44 7.23 -18.69
CA VAL A 297 5.04 8.55 -19.19
C VAL A 297 4.38 8.44 -20.57
N SER A 298 4.91 7.60 -21.46
CA SER A 298 4.30 7.41 -22.79
C SER A 298 2.90 6.79 -22.71
N VAL A 299 2.65 5.89 -21.74
CA VAL A 299 1.32 5.32 -21.47
C VAL A 299 0.38 6.37 -20.90
N LEU A 300 0.80 7.10 -19.87
CA LEU A 300 -0.02 8.16 -19.23
C LEU A 300 -0.41 9.26 -20.23
N LYS A 301 0.52 9.66 -21.11
CA LYS A 301 0.27 10.62 -22.19
C LYS A 301 -0.59 10.05 -23.34
N GLY A 302 -0.81 8.73 -23.38
CA GLY A 302 -1.58 8.05 -24.42
C GLY A 302 -0.81 7.88 -25.74
N GLN A 303 0.51 8.08 -25.72
CA GLN A 303 1.39 7.87 -26.87
C GLN A 303 1.71 6.38 -27.07
N ASN A 304 1.66 5.61 -25.98
CA ASN A 304 1.86 4.17 -25.97
C ASN A 304 0.66 3.47 -25.32
N ILE A 305 -0.29 3.04 -26.14
CA ILE A 305 -1.52 2.39 -25.64
C ILE A 305 -1.28 0.95 -25.19
N THR A 306 -0.28 0.27 -25.75
CA THR A 306 0.00 -1.14 -25.48
C THR A 306 0.82 -1.35 -24.21
N GLY A 307 1.54 -0.32 -23.75
CA GLY A 307 2.48 -0.44 -22.64
C GLY A 307 3.75 -1.19 -22.99
N GLU A 308 4.08 -1.33 -24.28
CA GLU A 308 5.25 -2.08 -24.73
C GLU A 308 6.28 -1.16 -25.38
N ARG A 309 7.57 -1.43 -25.16
CA ARG A 309 8.66 -0.82 -25.93
C ARG A 309 9.73 -1.85 -26.25
N VAL A 310 10.51 -1.61 -27.31
CA VAL A 310 11.67 -2.43 -27.65
C VAL A 310 12.93 -1.60 -27.40
N VAL A 311 13.78 -2.06 -26.49
CA VAL A 311 15.04 -1.42 -26.14
C VAL A 311 16.18 -2.38 -26.46
N LYS A 312 17.08 -2.00 -27.37
CA LYS A 312 18.24 -2.81 -27.78
C LYS A 312 17.86 -4.26 -28.17
N GLY A 313 16.73 -4.43 -28.85
CA GLY A 313 16.21 -5.74 -29.28
C GLY A 313 15.46 -6.53 -28.20
N LYS A 314 15.40 -6.05 -26.96
CA LYS A 314 14.62 -6.66 -25.88
C LYS A 314 13.24 -5.98 -25.76
N LYS A 315 12.18 -6.79 -25.74
CA LYS A 315 10.81 -6.32 -25.50
C LYS A 315 10.62 -6.08 -24.01
N GLU A 316 10.23 -4.87 -23.65
CA GLU A 316 9.85 -4.46 -22.30
C GLU A 316 8.35 -4.14 -22.29
N THR A 317 7.67 -4.56 -21.23
CA THR A 317 6.23 -4.37 -21.06
C THR A 317 5.95 -3.74 -19.71
N LEU A 318 5.08 -2.75 -19.67
CA LEU A 318 4.65 -2.06 -18.46
C LEU A 318 3.87 -3.03 -17.59
N PHE A 319 4.54 -3.57 -16.58
CA PHE A 319 3.97 -4.47 -15.59
C PHE A 319 4.37 -3.98 -14.21
N GLU A 320 3.41 -3.88 -13.30
CA GLU A 320 3.63 -3.41 -11.93
C GLU A 320 2.90 -4.30 -10.94
N SER A 321 3.37 -4.35 -9.69
CA SER A 321 2.69 -5.11 -8.64
C SER A 321 1.31 -4.52 -8.35
N ILE A 322 0.35 -5.35 -7.88
CA ILE A 322 -1.01 -4.90 -7.61
C ILE A 322 -1.07 -3.72 -6.63
N HIS A 323 -0.17 -3.69 -5.64
CA HIS A 323 -0.10 -2.61 -4.66
C HIS A 323 0.34 -1.28 -5.30
N VAL A 324 1.29 -1.32 -6.24
CA VAL A 324 1.71 -0.13 -7.01
C VAL A 324 0.59 0.35 -7.91
N VAL A 325 -0.15 -0.57 -8.54
CA VAL A 325 -1.34 -0.24 -9.34
C VAL A 325 -2.41 0.44 -8.51
N LEU A 326 -2.69 -0.06 -7.30
CA LEU A 326 -3.66 0.54 -6.37
C LEU A 326 -3.21 1.94 -5.91
N ALA A 327 -1.95 2.10 -5.51
CA ALA A 327 -1.42 3.38 -5.05
C ALA A 327 -1.37 4.44 -6.16
N ARG A 328 -0.95 4.07 -7.39
CA ARG A 328 -1.04 4.98 -8.54
C ARG A 328 -2.48 5.34 -8.87
N THR A 329 -3.40 4.39 -8.75
CA THR A 329 -4.83 4.64 -8.95
C THR A 329 -5.34 5.69 -7.99
N GLU A 330 -5.01 5.54 -6.70
CA GLU A 330 -5.41 6.47 -5.66
C GLU A 330 -4.81 7.86 -5.88
N LYS A 331 -3.50 7.94 -6.15
CA LYS A 331 -2.83 9.23 -6.44
C LYS A 331 -3.42 9.93 -7.66
N LEU A 332 -3.67 9.22 -8.76
CA LEU A 332 -4.25 9.82 -9.96
C LEU A 332 -5.71 10.25 -9.76
N LYS A 333 -6.47 9.59 -8.87
CA LYS A 333 -7.82 10.05 -8.48
C LYS A 333 -7.76 11.33 -7.65
N GLN A 334 -6.89 11.39 -6.65
CA GLN A 334 -6.70 12.56 -5.78
C GLN A 334 -6.30 13.79 -6.60
N GLN A 335 -5.40 13.61 -7.58
CA GLN A 335 -4.98 14.68 -8.50
C GLN A 335 -6.01 15.01 -9.60
N ASN A 336 -7.21 14.42 -9.59
CA ASN A 336 -8.23 14.56 -10.63
C ASN A 336 -7.75 14.22 -12.07
N ARG A 337 -6.71 13.38 -12.21
CA ARG A 337 -6.07 12.99 -13.49
C ARG A 337 -6.74 11.75 -14.11
N TYR A 338 -8.06 11.77 -14.22
CA TYR A 338 -8.85 10.59 -14.60
C TYR A 338 -8.54 10.03 -16.01
N ARG A 339 -8.15 10.89 -16.97
CA ARG A 339 -7.76 10.44 -18.32
C ARG A 339 -6.48 9.59 -18.31
N GLU A 340 -5.51 9.99 -17.49
CA GLU A 340 -4.25 9.28 -17.35
C GLU A 340 -4.44 7.98 -16.57
N LEU A 341 -5.28 8.02 -15.54
CA LEU A 341 -5.71 6.82 -14.82
C LEU A 341 -6.32 5.77 -15.75
N ALA A 342 -7.27 6.19 -16.60
CA ALA A 342 -7.92 5.29 -17.54
C ALA A 342 -6.93 4.64 -18.51
N ARG A 343 -5.94 5.40 -19.01
CA ARG A 343 -4.88 4.90 -19.90
C ARG A 343 -3.97 3.91 -19.19
N TYR A 344 -3.53 4.25 -17.99
CA TYR A 344 -2.70 3.40 -17.14
C TYR A 344 -3.38 2.06 -16.87
N LEU A 345 -4.60 2.07 -16.33
CA LEU A 345 -5.35 0.84 -16.02
C LEU A 345 -5.65 0.01 -17.28
N LYS A 346 -5.93 0.68 -18.41
CA LYS A 346 -6.13 -0.01 -19.69
C LYS A 346 -4.86 -0.74 -20.14
N SER A 347 -3.71 -0.09 -20.07
CA SER A 347 -2.41 -0.67 -20.46
C SER A 347 -1.98 -1.83 -19.54
N ILE A 348 -2.16 -1.70 -18.22
CA ILE A 348 -1.90 -2.79 -17.26
C ILE A 348 -2.83 -3.99 -17.54
N ARG A 349 -4.12 -3.73 -17.81
CA ARG A 349 -5.08 -4.78 -18.16
C ARG A 349 -4.74 -5.47 -19.48
N GLU A 350 -4.34 -4.72 -20.50
CA GLU A 350 -3.94 -5.26 -21.80
C GLU A 350 -2.66 -6.10 -21.69
N THR A 351 -1.69 -5.63 -20.92
CA THR A 351 -0.46 -6.37 -20.58
C THR A 351 -0.78 -7.68 -19.87
N ALA A 352 -1.62 -7.64 -18.84
CA ALA A 352 -2.07 -8.85 -18.15
C ALA A 352 -2.78 -9.81 -19.12
N GLY A 353 -3.60 -9.28 -20.04
CA GLY A 353 -4.24 -10.04 -21.11
C GLY A 353 -3.25 -10.68 -22.10
N LEU A 354 -2.15 -10.00 -22.43
CA LEU A 354 -1.10 -10.55 -23.29
C LEU A 354 -0.29 -11.65 -22.61
N VAL A 355 0.03 -11.48 -21.32
CA VAL A 355 0.64 -12.52 -20.49
C VAL A 355 -0.27 -13.74 -20.40
N LEU A 356 -1.58 -13.52 -20.17
CA LEU A 356 -2.58 -14.58 -20.18
C LEU A 356 -2.66 -15.28 -21.54
N LYS A 357 -2.65 -14.54 -22.65
CA LYS A 357 -2.66 -15.10 -24.01
C LYS A 357 -1.40 -15.91 -24.35
N GLU A 358 -0.25 -15.50 -23.83
CA GLU A 358 1.00 -16.27 -23.96
C GLU A 358 0.95 -17.56 -23.14
N LEU A 359 0.33 -17.52 -21.96
CA LEU A 359 0.03 -18.70 -21.15
C LEU A 359 -1.03 -19.61 -21.81
N GLU A 360 -1.98 -19.04 -22.56
CA GLU A 360 -3.03 -19.77 -23.30
C GLU A 360 -2.51 -20.52 -24.54
N THR A 361 -1.43 -20.04 -25.16
CA THR A 361 -0.93 -20.55 -26.46
C THR A 361 0.11 -21.66 -26.34
N LYS A 362 0.74 -21.84 -25.17
CA LYS A 362 1.76 -22.90 -24.95
C LYS A 362 1.14 -24.15 -24.32
N GLN A 363 1.26 -25.31 -24.99
CA GLN A 363 0.67 -26.60 -24.56
C GLN A 363 1.29 -27.19 -23.27
N ILE A 364 2.45 -26.68 -22.84
CA ILE A 364 3.07 -27.05 -21.57
C ILE A 364 3.12 -25.79 -20.71
N ILE A 365 2.35 -25.78 -19.62
CA ILE A 365 2.36 -24.69 -18.63
C ILE A 365 3.64 -24.83 -17.81
N ILE A 366 4.72 -24.22 -18.29
CA ILE A 366 5.88 -23.89 -17.48
C ILE A 366 5.64 -22.45 -17.04
N LEU A 367 5.29 -22.23 -15.76
CA LEU A 367 5.19 -20.88 -15.25
C LEU A 367 6.58 -20.23 -15.37
N PRO A 368 6.71 -18.96 -15.76
CA PRO A 368 8.00 -18.29 -15.77
C PRO A 368 8.68 -18.43 -14.38
N LYS A 369 10.01 -18.60 -14.31
CA LYS A 369 10.73 -18.85 -13.04
C LYS A 369 10.42 -17.82 -11.93
N GLN A 370 10.03 -16.61 -12.31
CA GLN A 370 9.59 -15.52 -11.44
C GLN A 370 8.31 -15.81 -10.66
N PHE A 371 7.47 -16.74 -11.15
CA PHE A 371 6.25 -17.22 -10.48
C PHE A 371 6.51 -18.30 -9.42
N TYR A 372 7.69 -18.93 -9.43
CA TYR A 372 8.11 -19.94 -8.46
C TYR A 372 9.04 -19.39 -7.38
N SER A 373 9.41 -18.13 -7.50
CA SER A 373 10.19 -17.42 -6.50
C SER A 373 9.26 -16.73 -5.49
N ASN A 374 9.70 -16.56 -4.24
CA ASN A 374 8.96 -16.05 -3.06
C ASN A 374 8.30 -14.65 -3.18
N TYR A 375 8.05 -14.14 -4.39
CA TYR A 375 7.67 -12.76 -4.70
C TYR A 375 6.14 -12.54 -4.80
N PHE A 376 5.31 -13.59 -4.69
CA PHE A 376 3.86 -13.46 -4.61
C PHE A 376 3.36 -14.07 -3.28
N PRO A 377 2.47 -13.40 -2.52
CA PRO A 377 1.77 -14.05 -1.42
C PRO A 377 0.90 -15.18 -1.99
N ASP A 378 0.87 -16.31 -1.29
CA ASP A 378 0.24 -17.57 -1.74
C ASP A 378 -1.22 -17.35 -2.16
N GLU A 379 -1.93 -16.42 -1.54
CA GLU A 379 -3.31 -16.07 -1.83
C GLU A 379 -3.48 -15.29 -3.15
N ALA A 380 -2.55 -14.38 -3.48
CA ALA A 380 -2.58 -13.65 -4.75
C ALA A 380 -2.21 -14.58 -5.91
N MET A 381 -1.23 -15.46 -5.70
CA MET A 381 -0.92 -16.54 -6.64
C MET A 381 -2.12 -17.46 -6.82
N LEU A 382 -2.81 -17.83 -5.74
CA LEU A 382 -4.00 -18.66 -5.81
C LEU A 382 -5.14 -17.96 -6.56
N MET A 383 -5.37 -16.65 -6.37
CA MET A 383 -6.35 -15.89 -7.15
C MET A 383 -6.00 -15.85 -8.63
N LEU A 384 -4.73 -15.63 -8.98
CA LEU A 384 -4.25 -15.60 -10.37
C LEU A 384 -4.37 -16.96 -11.04
N VAL A 385 -3.92 -18.04 -10.38
CA VAL A 385 -4.08 -19.42 -10.87
C VAL A 385 -5.55 -19.78 -11.00
N THR A 386 -6.38 -19.37 -10.03
CA THR A 386 -7.84 -19.58 -10.09
C THR A 386 -8.44 -18.85 -11.28
N GLN A 387 -8.02 -17.61 -11.57
CA GLN A 387 -8.50 -16.84 -12.71
C GLN A 387 -8.02 -17.42 -14.05
N ALA A 388 -6.78 -17.91 -14.12
CA ALA A 388 -6.26 -18.63 -15.28
C ALA A 388 -7.04 -19.92 -15.53
N LEU A 389 -7.39 -20.65 -14.45
CA LEU A 389 -8.27 -21.81 -14.51
C LEU A 389 -9.66 -21.41 -15.03
N VAL A 390 -10.28 -20.33 -14.54
CA VAL A 390 -11.56 -19.82 -15.08
C VAL A 390 -11.46 -19.63 -16.60
N GLN A 391 -10.43 -18.93 -17.09
CA GLN A 391 -10.27 -18.71 -18.54
C GLN A 391 -10.09 -20.03 -19.30
N ARG A 392 -9.29 -20.96 -18.78
CA ARG A 392 -9.12 -22.30 -19.36
C ARG A 392 -10.45 -23.06 -19.45
N LEU A 393 -11.26 -23.01 -18.40
CA LEU A 393 -12.58 -23.63 -18.34
C LEU A 393 -13.56 -23.00 -19.34
N LEU A 394 -13.45 -21.69 -19.60
CA LEU A 394 -14.27 -20.99 -20.60
C LEU A 394 -13.92 -21.39 -22.04
N HIS A 395 -12.69 -21.85 -22.29
CA HIS A 395 -12.16 -22.03 -23.66
C HIS A 395 -11.86 -23.48 -24.07
N ALA A 396 -12.02 -24.48 -23.19
CA ALA A 396 -11.80 -25.89 -23.55
C ALA A 396 -12.70 -26.88 -22.80
N ARG A 397 -12.89 -28.07 -23.40
CA ARG A 397 -13.64 -29.18 -22.78
C ARG A 397 -12.85 -29.78 -21.61
N MET A 398 -13.60 -30.02 -20.53
CA MET A 398 -13.14 -30.48 -19.22
C MET A 398 -12.64 -31.93 -19.19
N CYS A 399 -11.75 -32.23 -18.23
CA CYS A 399 -11.33 -33.60 -17.93
C CYS A 399 -11.97 -34.17 -16.65
N THR A 400 -12.01 -33.42 -15.52
CA THR A 400 -12.71 -33.81 -14.26
C THR A 400 -12.89 -32.59 -13.32
N VAL A 401 -14.10 -32.37 -12.80
CA VAL A 401 -14.45 -31.33 -11.81
C VAL A 401 -14.04 -31.72 -10.40
N LEU A 402 -14.20 -32.99 -10.01
CA LEU A 402 -13.89 -33.43 -8.65
C LEU A 402 -12.40 -33.26 -8.34
N ASN A 403 -11.51 -33.51 -9.29
CA ASN A 403 -10.08 -33.24 -9.12
C ASN A 403 -9.79 -31.75 -8.88
N ILE A 404 -10.53 -30.85 -9.54
CA ILE A 404 -10.42 -29.41 -9.30
C ILE A 404 -10.88 -29.10 -7.87
N ALA A 405 -12.05 -29.59 -7.46
CA ALA A 405 -12.54 -29.39 -6.09
C ALA A 405 -11.57 -29.90 -5.02
N MET A 406 -10.92 -31.04 -5.28
CA MET A 406 -9.89 -31.62 -4.40
C MET A 406 -8.58 -30.84 -4.38
N ALA A 407 -8.22 -30.17 -5.49
CA ALA A 407 -7.06 -29.28 -5.53
C ALA A 407 -7.27 -28.04 -4.63
N PHE A 408 -8.51 -27.56 -4.51
CA PHE A 408 -8.87 -26.43 -3.65
C PHE A 408 -9.18 -26.81 -2.19
N ARG A 409 -8.90 -28.05 -1.77
CA ARG A 409 -9.40 -28.56 -0.47
C ARG A 409 -8.99 -27.78 0.77
N ARG A 410 -7.82 -27.13 0.73
CA ARG A 410 -7.31 -26.28 1.81
C ARG A 410 -7.72 -24.80 1.67
N ASN A 411 -8.34 -24.41 0.56
CA ASN A 411 -8.60 -23.03 0.18
C ASN A 411 -10.01 -22.85 -0.41
N MET A 412 -11.04 -23.15 0.40
CA MET A 412 -12.44 -23.12 -0.03
C MET A 412 -12.93 -21.75 -0.51
N TRP A 413 -12.32 -20.66 -0.03
CA TRP A 413 -12.65 -19.32 -0.50
C TRP A 413 -12.26 -19.12 -1.98
N ALA A 414 -11.14 -19.71 -2.42
CA ALA A 414 -10.70 -19.62 -3.82
C ALA A 414 -11.57 -20.49 -4.73
N LEU A 415 -12.07 -21.63 -4.22
CA LEU A 415 -13.09 -22.42 -4.91
C LEU A 415 -14.39 -21.60 -5.08
N LYS A 416 -14.85 -20.91 -4.04
CA LYS A 416 -16.01 -19.99 -4.14
C LYS A 416 -15.77 -18.90 -5.18
N TYR A 417 -14.55 -18.34 -5.22
CA TYR A 417 -14.15 -17.33 -6.19
C TYR A 417 -14.15 -17.88 -7.64
N LEU A 418 -13.69 -19.12 -7.86
CA LEU A 418 -13.78 -19.84 -9.14
C LEU A 418 -15.24 -19.91 -9.63
N PHE A 419 -16.15 -20.38 -8.76
CA PHE A 419 -17.59 -20.50 -9.11
C PHE A 419 -18.26 -19.17 -9.40
N LYS A 420 -17.99 -18.15 -8.57
CA LYS A 420 -18.50 -16.79 -8.81
C LYS A 420 -18.04 -16.27 -10.18
N SER A 421 -16.80 -16.56 -10.56
CA SER A 421 -16.23 -16.12 -11.84
C SER A 421 -16.82 -16.89 -13.04
N LEU A 422 -17.10 -18.19 -12.89
CA LEU A 422 -17.79 -19.00 -13.90
C LEU A 422 -19.27 -18.61 -14.07
N SER A 423 -19.91 -18.10 -13.01
CA SER A 423 -21.33 -17.70 -13.01
C SER A 423 -21.67 -16.57 -14.01
N VAL A 424 -20.65 -15.87 -14.52
CA VAL A 424 -20.77 -14.85 -15.56
C VAL A 424 -21.13 -15.46 -16.93
N ARG A 425 -20.86 -16.75 -17.14
CA ARG A 425 -21.12 -17.49 -18.39
C ARG A 425 -21.90 -18.77 -18.10
N LEU A 426 -23.23 -18.70 -18.23
CA LEU A 426 -24.16 -19.80 -17.93
C LEU A 426 -23.86 -21.08 -18.74
N ASP A 427 -23.44 -20.94 -19.99
CA ASP A 427 -23.08 -22.06 -20.87
C ASP A 427 -21.87 -22.86 -20.36
N VAL A 428 -20.86 -22.17 -19.85
CA VAL A 428 -19.66 -22.81 -19.28
C VAL A 428 -19.96 -23.38 -17.90
N LEU A 429 -20.78 -22.69 -17.11
CA LEU A 429 -21.28 -23.23 -15.85
C LEU A 429 -22.07 -24.53 -16.09
N HIS A 430 -22.94 -24.58 -17.10
CA HIS A 430 -23.64 -25.81 -17.47
C HIS A 430 -22.68 -26.93 -17.92
N ALA A 431 -21.71 -26.64 -18.77
CA ALA A 431 -20.72 -27.63 -19.19
C ALA A 431 -19.86 -28.14 -18.03
N PHE A 432 -19.48 -27.26 -17.11
CA PHE A 432 -18.80 -27.62 -15.87
C PHE A 432 -19.64 -28.60 -15.05
N LEU A 433 -20.94 -28.38 -14.95
CA LEU A 433 -21.84 -29.24 -14.18
C LEU A 433 -22.14 -30.57 -14.86
N ASP A 434 -22.30 -30.58 -16.18
CA ASP A 434 -22.45 -31.83 -16.93
C ASP A 434 -21.20 -32.72 -16.73
N CYS A 435 -20.02 -32.10 -16.61
CA CYS A 435 -18.79 -32.80 -16.22
C CYS A 435 -18.79 -33.25 -14.76
N LEU A 436 -19.32 -32.46 -13.82
CA LEU A 436 -19.49 -32.91 -12.44
C LEU A 436 -20.43 -34.12 -12.33
N ILE A 437 -21.57 -34.08 -13.02
CA ILE A 437 -22.52 -35.21 -13.06
C ILE A 437 -21.85 -36.44 -13.68
N LYS A 438 -21.08 -36.24 -14.75
CA LYS A 438 -20.28 -37.31 -15.35
C LYS A 438 -19.26 -37.89 -14.35
N ASP A 439 -18.53 -37.05 -13.63
CA ASP A 439 -17.57 -37.47 -12.61
C ASP A 439 -18.25 -38.28 -11.50
N LEU A 440 -19.45 -37.87 -11.07
CA LEU A 440 -20.24 -38.53 -10.03
C LEU A 440 -20.84 -39.87 -10.48
N ASN A 441 -21.12 -40.03 -11.78
CA ASN A 441 -21.66 -41.26 -12.35
C ASN A 441 -20.57 -42.23 -12.85
N GLU A 442 -19.31 -41.78 -12.89
CA GLU A 442 -18.20 -42.60 -13.38
C GLU A 442 -17.84 -43.71 -12.37
N LYS A 443 -18.26 -44.94 -12.68
CA LYS A 443 -18.12 -46.12 -11.82
C LYS A 443 -16.68 -46.44 -11.40
N ASN A 444 -15.68 -45.99 -12.16
CA ASN A 444 -14.26 -46.19 -11.90
C ASN A 444 -13.56 -44.95 -11.31
N ASN A 445 -14.31 -43.92 -10.92
CA ASN A 445 -13.73 -42.72 -10.34
C ASN A 445 -13.15 -43.03 -8.96
N THR A 446 -11.83 -43.06 -8.86
CA THR A 446 -11.09 -43.41 -7.65
C THR A 446 -11.35 -42.45 -6.49
N LEU A 447 -11.89 -41.25 -6.75
CA LEU A 447 -12.30 -40.27 -5.73
C LEU A 447 -13.64 -40.59 -5.08
N LEU A 448 -14.40 -41.55 -5.62
CA LEU A 448 -15.74 -41.90 -5.14
C LEU A 448 -15.81 -43.33 -4.58
N THR A 449 -14.71 -44.07 -4.60
CA THR A 449 -14.63 -45.45 -4.11
C THR A 449 -14.48 -45.50 -2.58
N ARG A 450 -14.71 -46.69 -2.01
CA ARG A 450 -14.53 -46.97 -0.57
C ARG A 450 -13.11 -46.82 -0.04
N THR A 451 -12.11 -46.71 -0.93
CA THR A 451 -10.68 -46.63 -0.57
C THR A 451 -10.20 -45.19 -0.37
N VAL A 452 -11.08 -44.21 -0.55
CA VAL A 452 -10.77 -42.78 -0.37
C VAL A 452 -10.60 -42.46 1.11
N ALA A 453 -9.63 -41.58 1.43
CA ALA A 453 -9.43 -41.11 2.79
C ALA A 453 -10.69 -40.43 3.33
N GLN A 454 -11.02 -40.65 4.60
CA GLN A 454 -12.22 -40.09 5.24
C GLN A 454 -12.28 -38.56 5.08
N SER A 455 -11.15 -37.85 5.19
CA SER A 455 -11.04 -36.41 4.98
C SER A 455 -11.40 -35.96 3.55
N ASP A 456 -11.06 -36.77 2.55
CA ASP A 456 -11.34 -36.46 1.15
C ASP A 456 -12.81 -36.71 0.82
N ALA A 457 -13.38 -37.77 1.39
CA ALA A 457 -14.82 -38.04 1.32
C ALA A 457 -15.66 -36.95 2.01
N GLU A 458 -15.19 -36.44 3.16
CA GLU A 458 -15.79 -35.29 3.84
C GLU A 458 -15.72 -34.06 2.94
N HIS A 459 -14.57 -33.79 2.33
CA HIS A 459 -14.39 -32.65 1.44
C HIS A 459 -15.34 -32.68 0.24
N ILE A 460 -15.47 -33.83 -0.41
CA ILE A 460 -16.40 -34.03 -1.53
C ILE A 460 -17.86 -33.81 -1.08
N GLY A 461 -18.23 -34.34 0.10
CA GLY A 461 -19.55 -34.10 0.71
C GLY A 461 -19.82 -32.61 0.95
N HIS A 462 -18.87 -31.88 1.55
CA HIS A 462 -18.98 -30.44 1.77
C HIS A 462 -19.02 -29.64 0.47
N PHE A 463 -18.27 -30.07 -0.55
CA PHE A 463 -18.27 -29.42 -1.86
C PHE A 463 -19.63 -29.55 -2.56
N ILE A 464 -20.22 -30.74 -2.56
CA ILE A 464 -21.55 -30.96 -3.14
C ILE A 464 -22.61 -30.21 -2.34
N PHE A 465 -22.54 -30.26 -1.00
CA PHE A 465 -23.41 -29.49 -0.12
C PHE A 465 -23.33 -27.98 -0.41
N PHE A 466 -22.13 -27.45 -0.60
CA PHE A 466 -21.94 -26.06 -1.00
C PHE A 466 -22.68 -25.72 -2.30
N LEU A 467 -22.61 -26.57 -3.32
CA LEU A 467 -23.28 -26.31 -4.61
C LEU A 467 -24.80 -26.29 -4.52
N ILE A 468 -25.38 -27.15 -3.67
CA ILE A 468 -26.85 -27.26 -3.53
C ILE A 468 -27.43 -26.27 -2.50
N SER A 469 -26.64 -25.83 -1.52
CA SER A 469 -27.07 -24.89 -0.48
C SER A 469 -26.76 -23.43 -0.82
N TYR A 470 -26.16 -23.14 -1.97
CA TYR A 470 -25.76 -21.77 -2.33
C TYR A 470 -26.95 -20.92 -2.81
N GLU A 471 -27.29 -19.88 -2.05
CA GLU A 471 -28.49 -19.04 -2.24
C GLU A 471 -28.47 -18.07 -3.43
N HIS A 472 -27.48 -18.17 -4.33
CA HIS A 472 -27.38 -17.27 -5.46
C HIS A 472 -28.29 -17.70 -6.61
N ALA A 473 -29.09 -16.78 -7.15
CA ALA A 473 -30.09 -17.05 -8.19
C ALA A 473 -29.53 -17.79 -9.42
N VAL A 474 -28.26 -17.55 -9.77
CA VAL A 474 -27.57 -18.20 -10.90
C VAL A 474 -27.31 -19.70 -10.66
N LEU A 475 -27.11 -20.11 -9.41
CA LEU A 475 -26.85 -21.51 -9.04
C LEU A 475 -28.11 -22.28 -8.65
N ARG A 476 -29.28 -21.64 -8.62
CA ARG A 476 -30.54 -22.34 -8.31
C ARG A 476 -30.93 -23.39 -9.36
N PRO A 477 -30.94 -23.10 -10.69
CA PRO A 477 -31.20 -24.13 -11.72
C PRO A 477 -30.17 -25.26 -11.71
N VAL A 478 -28.95 -24.93 -11.28
CA VAL A 478 -27.81 -25.84 -11.14
C VAL A 478 -28.02 -26.81 -9.98
N ALA A 479 -28.46 -26.29 -8.83
CA ALA A 479 -28.73 -27.08 -7.64
C ALA A 479 -29.85 -28.10 -7.91
N HIS A 480 -30.90 -27.74 -8.67
CA HIS A 480 -31.94 -28.70 -9.08
C HIS A 480 -31.37 -29.88 -9.86
N LYS A 481 -30.51 -29.65 -10.86
CA LYS A 481 -29.89 -30.74 -11.66
C LYS A 481 -29.08 -31.71 -10.80
N ILE A 482 -28.32 -31.20 -9.84
CA ILE A 482 -27.54 -32.04 -8.92
C ILE A 482 -28.49 -32.83 -8.00
N VAL A 483 -29.54 -32.20 -7.49
CA VAL A 483 -30.53 -32.87 -6.64
C VAL A 483 -31.30 -33.96 -7.39
N ASP A 484 -31.72 -33.71 -8.63
CA ASP A 484 -32.41 -34.71 -9.45
C ASP A 484 -31.46 -35.90 -9.73
N PHE A 485 -30.19 -35.63 -10.06
CA PHE A 485 -29.17 -36.69 -10.17
C PHE A 485 -29.01 -37.50 -8.88
N LEU A 486 -28.91 -36.81 -7.73
CA LEU A 486 -28.80 -37.45 -6.42
C LEU A 486 -30.03 -38.30 -6.13
N LEU A 487 -31.25 -37.84 -6.43
CA LEU A 487 -32.48 -38.62 -6.24
C LEU A 487 -32.47 -39.93 -7.02
N GLU A 488 -32.04 -39.88 -8.28
CA GLU A 488 -31.98 -41.04 -9.18
C GLU A 488 -30.86 -42.02 -8.81
N HIS A 489 -29.71 -41.51 -8.39
CA HIS A 489 -28.47 -42.30 -8.24
C HIS A 489 -28.01 -42.45 -6.79
N TRP A 490 -28.83 -42.06 -5.80
CA TRP A 490 -28.54 -42.30 -4.39
C TRP A 490 -28.47 -43.80 -4.12
N ASN A 491 -27.30 -44.29 -3.72
CA ASN A 491 -27.11 -45.72 -3.51
C ASN A 491 -27.21 -46.06 -2.03
N GLU A 492 -28.36 -46.63 -1.65
CA GLU A 492 -28.68 -46.98 -0.26
C GLU A 492 -27.86 -48.18 0.26
N LEU A 493 -27.30 -49.00 -0.65
CA LEU A 493 -26.67 -50.28 -0.34
C LEU A 493 -25.14 -50.28 -0.49
N GLN A 494 -24.56 -49.36 -1.27
CA GLN A 494 -23.11 -49.16 -1.31
C GLN A 494 -22.72 -47.99 -0.42
N ASN A 495 -22.13 -48.27 0.76
CA ASN A 495 -21.38 -47.30 1.56
C ASN A 495 -20.42 -46.44 0.71
N CYS A 496 -20.90 -45.32 0.18
CA CYS A 496 -20.14 -44.28 -0.48
C CYS A 496 -19.81 -43.24 0.59
N PRO A 497 -18.56 -43.13 1.06
CA PRO A 497 -18.21 -42.29 2.21
C PRO A 497 -18.63 -40.82 2.03
N TRP A 498 -18.53 -40.27 0.81
CA TRP A 498 -18.95 -38.90 0.52
C TRP A 498 -20.48 -38.70 0.57
N GLN A 499 -21.28 -39.69 0.16
CA GLN A 499 -22.75 -39.64 0.23
C GLN A 499 -23.21 -39.66 1.70
N ARG A 500 -22.54 -40.44 2.55
CA ARG A 500 -22.82 -40.45 3.99
C ARG A 500 -22.54 -39.09 4.64
N ASN A 501 -21.38 -38.50 4.36
CA ASN A 501 -21.04 -37.17 4.87
C ASN A 501 -22.02 -36.11 4.35
N LEU A 502 -22.36 -36.17 3.06
CA LEU A 502 -23.38 -35.30 2.48
C LEU A 502 -24.74 -35.46 3.18
N ALA A 503 -25.20 -36.69 3.43
CA ALA A 503 -26.45 -36.94 4.15
C ALA A 503 -26.45 -36.31 5.55
N THR A 504 -25.36 -36.44 6.31
CA THR A 504 -25.20 -35.82 7.63
C THR A 504 -25.28 -34.29 7.55
N LEU A 505 -24.63 -33.67 6.56
CA LEU A 505 -24.71 -32.21 6.35
C LEU A 505 -26.13 -31.75 6.00
N LEU A 506 -26.84 -32.52 5.17
CA LEU A 506 -28.20 -32.23 4.74
C LEU A 506 -29.24 -32.39 5.85
N GLN A 507 -29.01 -33.31 6.79
CA GLN A 507 -29.90 -33.52 7.93
C GLN A 507 -29.71 -32.46 9.03
N ASN A 508 -28.49 -31.95 9.20
CA ASN A 508 -28.12 -31.06 10.30
C ASN A 508 -28.31 -29.55 10.00
N GLN A 509 -28.56 -29.14 8.75
CA GLN A 509 -28.73 -27.73 8.39
C GLN A 509 -30.12 -27.45 7.80
N ASP A 510 -30.79 -26.41 8.31
CA ASP A 510 -32.09 -25.98 7.82
C ASP A 510 -31.90 -24.94 6.71
N VAL A 511 -31.91 -25.41 5.45
CA VAL A 511 -31.72 -24.56 4.27
C VAL A 511 -33.08 -24.00 3.85
N THR A 512 -33.36 -22.75 4.21
CA THR A 512 -34.70 -22.11 4.14
C THR A 512 -35.31 -22.09 2.73
N HIS A 513 -34.50 -21.94 1.68
CA HIS A 513 -34.95 -21.93 0.29
C HIS A 513 -35.27 -23.33 -0.29
N TRP A 514 -35.02 -24.41 0.45
CA TRP A 514 -35.35 -25.78 0.01
C TRP A 514 -36.80 -26.15 0.24
N ASN A 515 -37.49 -25.44 1.13
CA ASN A 515 -38.88 -25.72 1.47
C ASN A 515 -39.86 -25.34 0.34
N THR A 516 -39.40 -24.65 -0.70
CA THR A 516 -40.21 -24.22 -1.85
C THR A 516 -40.05 -25.11 -3.09
N SER A 517 -39.20 -26.14 -3.07
CA SER A 517 -38.98 -27.03 -4.23
C SER A 517 -39.31 -28.50 -3.93
N ASN A 518 -40.12 -29.11 -4.81
CA ASN A 518 -40.53 -30.50 -4.70
C ASN A 518 -39.35 -31.49 -4.75
N SER A 519 -38.35 -31.32 -5.64
CA SER A 519 -37.20 -32.24 -5.72
C SER A 519 -36.35 -32.21 -4.44
N PHE A 520 -36.15 -31.03 -3.85
CA PHE A 520 -35.40 -30.89 -2.60
C PHE A 520 -36.14 -31.52 -1.41
N LEU A 521 -37.47 -31.35 -1.35
CA LEU A 521 -38.29 -31.99 -0.33
C LEU A 521 -38.30 -33.52 -0.48
N GLN A 522 -38.34 -34.03 -1.71
CA GLN A 522 -38.21 -35.46 -2.01
C GLN A 522 -36.86 -36.01 -1.56
N LEU A 523 -35.75 -35.29 -1.82
CA LEU A 523 -34.42 -35.71 -1.37
C LEU A 523 -34.32 -35.69 0.16
N LYS A 524 -34.84 -34.65 0.82
CA LYS A 524 -34.91 -34.56 2.29
C LYS A 524 -35.71 -35.71 2.89
N ASN A 525 -36.82 -36.11 2.27
CA ASN A 525 -37.63 -37.25 2.71
C ASN A 525 -36.93 -38.59 2.47
N LYS A 526 -36.29 -38.79 1.31
CA LYS A 526 -35.48 -39.99 1.01
C LYS A 526 -34.30 -40.15 1.98
N LEU A 527 -33.70 -39.05 2.42
CA LEU A 527 -32.63 -39.04 3.43
C LEU A 527 -33.12 -39.30 4.86
N ARG A 528 -34.39 -39.04 5.15
CA ARG A 528 -35.02 -39.35 6.45
C ARG A 528 -35.39 -40.82 6.58
N THR A 529 -35.69 -41.51 5.47
CA THR A 529 -36.01 -42.95 5.44
C THR A 529 -34.77 -43.87 5.48
N LEU A 530 -33.56 -43.30 5.53
CA LEU A 530 -32.28 -44.02 5.59
C LEU A 530 -31.70 -44.17 7.01
N VAL A 531 -32.49 -43.80 8.02
CA VAL A 531 -32.32 -44.14 9.45
C VAL A 531 -33.27 -45.29 9.75
#